data_AF-A0A2A3SZI4-F1
#
_entry.id   AF-A0A2A3SZI4-F1
#
_cell.length_a   1.000
_cell.length_b   1.000
_cell.length_c   1.000
_cell.angle_alpha   90.00
_cell.angle_beta   90.00
_cell.angle_gamma   90.00
#
_symmetry.space_group_name_H-M   'P 1'
#
loop_
_entity.id
_entity.type
_entity.pdbx_description
1 polymer ?
#
loop_
_entity_poly.entity_id
_entity_poly.type
_entity_poly.pdbx_seq_one_letter_code
_entity_poly.pdbx_strand_id
1 'polypeptide(L)' 'MTLLVRQVGSALCLMIGLIVSMSWFYWKDSPLLMLIIGGILVLAGIISIVFTIIKAEEESE' A
#
# COMPACT_ATOMS: atom_id res chain seq x y z
N MET A 1 -10.07 -5.06 17.81
CA MET A 1 -9.82 -3.67 17.35
C MET A 1 -8.55 -3.54 16.51
N THR A 2 -7.49 -4.28 16.85
CA THR A 2 -6.22 -4.33 16.11
C THR A 2 -6.37 -4.74 14.66
N LEU A 3 -7.18 -5.76 14.36
CA LEU A 3 -7.43 -6.24 12.99
C LEU A 3 -8.05 -5.17 12.06
N LEU A 4 -9.05 -4.43 12.55
CA LEU A 4 -9.70 -3.36 11.78
C LEU A 4 -8.74 -2.20 11.49
N VAL A 5 -7.93 -1.79 12.48
CA VAL A 5 -6.91 -0.74 12.30
C VAL A 5 -5.87 -1.18 11.25
N ARG A 6 -5.52 -2.46 11.25
CA ARG A 6 -4.53 -3.04 10.33
C ARG A 6 -5.07 -3.16 8.91
N GLN A 7 -6.34 -3.56 8.76
CA GLN A 7 -7.03 -3.61 7.47
C GLN A 7 -7.27 -2.20 6.89
N VAL A 8 -7.68 -1.24 7.73
CA VAL A 8 -7.84 0.16 7.33
C VAL A 8 -6.49 0.78 6.94
N GLY A 9 -5.42 0.54 7.70
CA GLY A 9 -4.08 1.02 7.36
C GLY A 9 -3.57 0.44 6.03
N SER A 10 -3.81 -0.85 5.81
CA SER A 10 -3.50 -1.55 4.56
C SER A 10 -4.28 -0.99 3.35
N ALA A 11 -5.59 -0.80 3.49
CA ALA A 11 -6.44 -0.24 2.44
C ALA A 11 -6.07 1.21 2.11
N LEU A 12 -5.75 2.02 3.13
CA LEU A 12 -5.27 3.39 2.94
C LEU A 12 -3.92 3.43 2.23
N CYS A 13 -2.99 2.54 2.57
CA CYS A 13 -1.69 2.47 1.91
C CYS A 13 -1.81 2.09 0.42
N LEU A 14 -2.70 1.14 0.09
CA LEU A 14 -3.02 0.79 -1.31
C LEU A 14 -3.71 1.93 -2.06
N MET A 15 -4.69 2.60 -1.45
CA MET A 15 -5.34 3.76 -2.09
C MET A 15 -4.31 4.85 -2.40
N ILE A 16 -3.44 5.20 -1.45
CA ILE A 16 -2.43 6.23 -1.64
C ILE A 16 -1.44 5.80 -2.73
N GLY A 17 -0.97 4.54 -2.73
CA GLY A 17 -0.08 4.02 -3.77
C GLY A 17 -0.70 4.06 -5.18
N LEU A 18 -1.98 3.68 -5.30
CA LEU A 18 -2.73 3.74 -6.56
C LEU A 18 -2.95 5.18 -7.05
N ILE A 19 -3.29 6.09 -6.14
CA ILE A 19 -3.46 7.52 -6.46
C ILE A 19 -2.14 8.10 -6.98
N VAL A 20 -1.01 7.77 -6.35
CA VAL A 20 0.32 8.22 -6.78
C VAL A 20 0.68 7.63 -8.16
N SER A 21 0.46 6.34 -8.40
CA SER A 21 0.70 5.71 -9.70
C SER A 21 -0.18 6.26 -10.83
N MET A 22 -1.46 6.58 -10.55
CA MET A 22 -2.34 7.18 -11.55
C MET A 22 -2.04 8.66 -11.79
N SER A 23 -1.70 9.41 -10.74
CA SER A 23 -1.28 10.82 -10.85
C SER A 23 0.02 10.94 -11.65
N TRP A 24 0.93 9.99 -11.46
CA TRP A 24 2.14 9.86 -12.25
C TRP A 24 1.84 9.66 -13.74
N PHE A 25 0.93 8.73 -14.08
CA PHE A 25 0.54 8.42 -15.46
C PHE A 25 -0.13 9.60 -16.18
N TYR A 26 -0.83 10.46 -15.44
CA TYR A 26 -1.54 11.62 -16.00
C TYR A 26 -0.63 12.83 -16.27
N TRP A 27 0.56 12.88 -15.67
CA TRP A 27 1.51 13.98 -15.87
C TRP A 27 2.48 13.68 -17.01
N LYS A 28 2.52 14.58 -18.01
CA LYS A 28 3.31 14.44 -19.24
C LYS A 28 4.82 14.63 -19.04
N ASP A 29 5.21 15.32 -17.96
CA ASP A 29 6.60 15.59 -17.53
C ASP A 29 6.91 14.94 -16.18
N SER A 30 6.32 13.78 -15.92
CA SER A 30 6.49 13.09 -14.64
C SER A 30 7.96 12.62 -14.48
N PRO A 31 8.68 13.00 -13.39
CA PRO A 31 10.11 12.67 -13.13
C PRO A 31 10.34 11.26 -12.54
N LEU A 32 11.05 10.33 -13.22
CA LEU A 32 11.00 8.85 -13.01
C LEU A 32 11.02 8.39 -11.54
N LEU A 33 11.63 9.19 -10.67
CA LEU A 33 11.63 9.09 -9.22
C LEU A 33 10.22 8.96 -8.60
N MET A 34 9.20 9.67 -9.07
CA MET A 34 7.84 9.56 -8.49
C MET A 34 7.21 8.19 -8.80
N LEU A 35 7.55 7.57 -9.94
CA LEU A 35 7.14 6.20 -10.26
C LEU A 35 7.81 5.21 -9.29
N ILE A 36 9.10 5.39 -9.04
CA ILE A 36 9.87 4.56 -8.11
C ILE A 36 9.30 4.71 -6.68
N ILE A 37 9.05 5.94 -6.23
CA ILE A 37 8.47 6.20 -4.90
C ILE A 37 7.06 5.60 -4.80
N GLY A 38 6.21 5.79 -5.81
CA GLY A 38 4.88 5.18 -5.86
C GLY A 38 4.94 3.65 -5.82
N GLY A 39 5.84 3.05 -6.59
CA GLY A 39 6.07 1.61 -6.61
C GLY A 39 6.55 1.06 -5.26
N ILE A 40 7.49 1.73 -4.60
CA ILE A 40 7.96 1.36 -3.25
C ILE A 40 6.82 1.48 -2.24
N LEU A 41 6.00 2.53 -2.32
CA LEU A 41 4.83 2.69 -1.45
C LEU A 41 3.82 1.55 -1.63
N VAL A 42 3.54 1.17 -2.88
CA VAL A 42 2.65 0.05 -3.21
C VAL A 42 3.21 -1.26 -2.65
N LEU A 43 4.50 -1.54 -2.87
CA LEU A 43 5.15 -2.75 -2.33
C LEU A 43 5.12 -2.79 -0.80
N ALA A 44 5.44 -1.68 -0.13
CA ALA A 44 5.37 -1.57 1.32
C ALA A 44 3.94 -1.76 1.85
N GLY A 45 2.96 -1.23 1.12
CA GLY A 45 1.54 -1.46 1.35
C GLY A 45 1.21 -2.95 1.31
N ILE A 46 1.53 -3.63 0.20
CA ILE A 46 1.29 -5.07 -0.01
C ILE A 46 1.94 -5.91 1.10
N ILE A 47 3.22 -5.68 1.41
CA ILE A 47 3.94 -6.41 2.46
C ILE A 47 3.24 -6.23 3.82
N SER A 48 2.81 -5.01 4.13
CA SER A 48 2.06 -4.75 5.36
C SER A 48 0.74 -5.51 5.40
N ILE A 49 0.02 -5.66 4.27
CA ILE A 49 -1.21 -6.47 4.19
C ILE A 49 -0.92 -7.94 4.45
N VAL A 50 0.08 -8.49 3.75
CA VAL A 50 0.42 -9.92 3.85
C VAL A 50 0.84 -10.26 5.28
N PHE A 51 1.71 -9.45 5.87
CA PHE A 51 2.10 -9.61 7.28
C PHE A 51 0.90 -9.47 8.22
N THR A 52 -0.09 -8.65 7.83
CA THR A 52 -1.36 -8.48 8.53
C THR A 52 -2.24 -9.70 8.53
N ILE A 53 -2.38 -10.34 7.39
CA ILE A 53 -3.17 -11.55 7.24
C ILE A 53 -2.50 -12.71 8.00
N ILE A 54 -1.19 -12.91 7.83
CA ILE A 54 -0.45 -14.00 8.50
C ILE A 54 -0.60 -13.91 10.01
N LYS A 55 -0.32 -12.74 10.59
CA LYS A 55 -0.44 -12.54 12.03
C LYS A 55 -1.91 -12.54 12.52
N ALA A 56 -2.88 -12.36 11.62
CA ALA A 56 -4.30 -12.52 11.97
C ALA A 56 -4.73 -13.99 11.95
N GLU A 57 -4.15 -14.82 11.07
CA GLU A 57 -4.30 -16.28 11.10
C GLU A 57 -3.66 -16.89 12.34
N GLU A 58 -2.41 -16.51 12.66
CA GLU A 58 -1.67 -16.99 13.85
C GLU A 58 -2.37 -16.66 15.18
N GLU A 59 -3.17 -15.58 15.23
CA GLU A 59 -3.90 -15.17 16.44
C GLU A 59 -5.31 -15.77 16.49
N SER A 60 -5.73 -16.46 15.43
CA SER A 60 -7.03 -17.14 15.30
C SER A 60 -6.93 -18.66 15.42
N GLU A 61 -5.72 -19.23 15.46
CA GLU A 61 -5.42 -20.59 15.93
C GLU A 61 -5.26 -20.66 17.46
#